data_AF-A0A846E6B6-F1
#
_entry.id   AF-A0A846E6B6-F1
#
_cell.length_a   1.000
_cell.length_b   1.000
_cell.length_c   1.000
_cell.angle_alpha   90.00
_cell.angle_beta   90.00
_cell.angle_gamma   90.00
#
_symmetry.space_group_name_H-M   'P 1'
#
loop_
_entity.id
_entity.type
_entity.pdbx_description
1 polymer ?
#
loop_
_entity_poly.entity_id
_entity_poly.type
_entity_poly.pdbx_seq_one_letter_code
_entity_poly.pdbx_strand_id
1 'polypeptide(L)' 'MTTEISAFQKAIDTVESLSIDYQILLIDILQKQIAQQQREQLLQEVQEAEKDYAQGNIKRGGFADLMAELDS' A
#
# COMPACT_ATOMS: atom_id res chain seq x y z
N MET A 1 -21.90 -4.44 -0.80
CA MET A 1 -21.02 -5.56 -1.22
C MET A 1 -21.32 -6.04 -2.65
N THR A 2 -22.58 -6.17 -3.07
CA THR A 2 -22.95 -6.53 -4.46
C THR A 2 -22.56 -5.51 -5.53
N THR A 3 -22.52 -4.22 -5.18
CA THR A 3 -22.16 -3.12 -6.10
C THR A 3 -20.67 -3.07 -6.45
N GLU A 4 -19.79 -3.31 -5.46
CA GLU A 4 -18.34 -3.37 -5.65
C GLU A 4 -17.94 -4.54 -6.57
N ILE A 5 -18.57 -5.71 -6.36
CA ILE A 5 -18.37 -6.89 -7.22
C ILE A 5 -18.81 -6.59 -8.66
N SER A 6 -19.92 -5.88 -8.85
CA SER A 6 -20.41 -5.46 -10.17
C SER A 6 -19.47 -4.49 -10.88
N ALA A 7 -18.91 -3.52 -10.14
CA ALA A 7 -17.94 -2.57 -10.69
C ALA A 7 -16.63 -3.27 -11.08
N PHE A 8 -16.16 -4.21 -10.26
CA PHE A 8 -14.96 -5.01 -10.55
C PHE A 8 -15.15 -5.87 -11.80
N GLN A 9 -16.28 -6.58 -11.90
CA GLN A 9 -16.57 -7.40 -13.09
C GLN A 9 -16.61 -6.54 -14.36
N LYS A 10 -17.25 -5.38 -14.31
CA LYS A 10 -17.30 -4.46 -15.45
C LYS A 10 -15.91 -3.95 -15.87
N ALA A 11 -15.00 -3.76 -14.92
CA ALA A 11 -13.62 -3.40 -15.23
C ALA A 11 -12.90 -4.54 -15.97
N ILE A 12 -13.09 -5.79 -15.54
CA ILE A 12 -12.55 -6.97 -16.25
C ILE A 12 -13.08 -7.01 -17.68
N ASP A 13 -14.40 -6.94 -17.85
CA ASP A 13 -15.04 -7.01 -19.18
C ASP A 13 -14.52 -5.89 -20.11
N THR A 14 -14.24 -4.71 -19.55
CA THR A 14 -13.69 -3.58 -20.30
C THR A 14 -12.25 -3.86 -20.73
N VAL A 15 -11.41 -4.44 -19.87
CA VAL A 15 -10.03 -4.81 -20.21
C VAL A 15 -10.01 -5.91 -21.26
N GLU A 16 -10.88 -6.91 -21.14
CA GLU A 16 -10.99 -8.01 -22.11
C GLU A 16 -11.42 -7.52 -23.50
N SER A 17 -12.16 -6.42 -23.59
CA SER A 17 -12.56 -5.80 -24.86
C SER A 17 -11.42 -5.09 -25.61
N LEU A 18 -10.29 -4.82 -24.94
CA LEU A 18 -9.11 -4.20 -25.55
C LEU A 18 -8.35 -5.19 -26.44
N SER A 19 -7.57 -4.69 -27.39
CA SER A 19 -6.61 -5.55 -28.11
C SER A 19 -5.53 -6.07 -27.16
N ILE A 20 -4.91 -7.19 -27.52
CA ILE A 20 -3.83 -7.82 -26.74
C ILE A 20 -2.70 -6.82 -26.45
N ASP A 21 -2.31 -6.00 -27.43
CA ASP A 21 -1.26 -4.98 -27.25
C ASP A 21 -1.64 -3.94 -26.19
N TYR A 22 -2.90 -3.49 -26.18
CA TYR A 22 -3.40 -2.54 -25.18
C TYR A 22 -3.56 -3.17 -23.80
N GLN A 23 -3.95 -4.45 -23.72
CA GLN A 23 -3.98 -5.19 -22.46
C GLN A 23 -2.58 -5.32 -21.85
N ILE A 24 -1.58 -5.67 -22.66
CA ILE A 24 -0.18 -5.75 -22.22
C ILE A 24 0.33 -4.38 -21.74
N LEU A 25 0.03 -3.31 -22.47
CA LEU A 25 0.40 -1.95 -22.09
C LEU A 25 -0.27 -1.54 -20.76
N LEU A 26 -1.54 -1.88 -20.58
CA LEU A 26 -2.27 -1.59 -19.35
C LEU A 26 -1.65 -2.31 -18.15
N ILE A 27 -1.24 -3.57 -18.31
CA ILE A 27 -0.55 -4.33 -17.26
C ILE A 27 0.75 -3.61 -16.84
N ASP A 28 1.57 -3.17 -17.79
CA ASP A 28 2.81 -2.44 -17.50
C ASP A 28 2.55 -1.11 -16.74
N ILE A 29 1.51 -0.36 -17.15
CA ILE A 29 1.12 0.87 -16.46
C ILE A 29 0.67 0.59 -15.03
N LEU A 30 -0.20 -0.40 -14.83
CA LEU A 30 -0.74 -0.74 -13.50
C LEU A 30 0.36 -1.23 -12.56
N GLN A 31 1.30 -2.06 -13.05
CA GLN A 31 2.45 -2.51 -12.26
C GLN A 31 3.29 -1.32 -11.77
N LYS A 32 3.57 -0.34 -12.65
CA LYS A 32 4.31 0.86 -12.28
C LYS A 32 3.58 1.71 -11.26
N GLN A 33 2.26 1.87 -11.41
CA GLN A 33 1.44 2.64 -10.47
C GLN A 33 1.37 1.99 -9.09
N ILE A 34 1.16 0.67 -9.02
CA ILE A 34 1.13 -0.06 -7.74
C ILE A 34 2.48 0.04 -7.04
N ALA A 35 3.58 -0.18 -7.77
CA ALA A 35 4.92 -0.05 -7.20
C ALA A 35 5.19 1.38 -6.69
N GLN A 36 4.69 2.39 -7.39
CA GLN A 36 4.81 3.79 -6.96
C GLN A 36 4.01 4.08 -5.69
N GLN A 37 2.76 3.61 -5.60
CA GLN A 37 1.92 3.78 -4.42
C GLN A 37 2.54 3.09 -3.18
N GLN A 38 3.10 1.89 -3.35
CA GLN A 38 3.80 1.19 -2.27
C GLN A 38 5.02 1.99 -1.79
N ARG A 39 5.80 2.58 -2.70
CA ARG A 39 6.93 3.44 -2.32
C ARG A 39 6.47 4.68 -1.58
N GLU A 40 5.37 5.30 -2.02
CA GLU A 40 4.80 6.47 -1.35
C GLU A 40 4.34 6.13 0.06
N GLN A 41 3.70 4.98 0.25
CA GLN A 41 3.32 4.49 1.57
C GLN A 41 4.55 4.26 2.47
N LEU A 42 5.60 3.61 1.95
CA LEU A 42 6.85 3.43 2.70
C LEU A 42 7.50 4.76 3.07
N LEU A 43 7.48 5.75 2.17
CA LEU A 43 8.00 7.08 2.46
C LEU A 43 7.18 7.80 3.53
N GLN A 44 5.86 7.62 3.54
CA GLN A 44 4.99 8.16 4.59
C GLN A 44 5.32 7.52 5.95
N GLU A 45 5.45 6.20 6.00
CA GLU A 45 5.82 5.47 7.23
C GLU A 45 7.20 5.90 7.75
N VAL A 46 8.17 6.09 6.86
CA VAL A 46 9.50 6.60 7.22
C VAL A 46 9.44 8.04 7.73
N GLN A 47 8.67 8.92 7.07
CA GLN A 47 8.50 10.30 7.53
C GLN A 47 7.82 10.38 8.91
N GLU A 48 6.85 9.51 9.17
CA GLU A 48 6.19 9.41 10.46
C GLU A 48 7.19 8.95 11.53
N ALA A 49 7.99 7.91 11.25
CA ALA A 49 9.04 7.45 12.15
C ALA A 49 10.13 8.50 12.40
N GLU A 50 10.57 9.24 11.38
CA GLU A 50 11.53 10.33 11.52
C GLU A 50 10.96 11.49 12.36
N LYS A 51 9.68 11.80 12.18
CA LYS A 51 8.99 12.82 12.96
C LYS A 51 8.87 12.40 14.42
N ASP A 52 8.48 11.16 14.70
CA ASP A 52 8.42 10.63 16.06
C ASP A 52 9.80 10.61 16.73
N TYR A 53 10.83 10.30 15.95
CA TYR A 53 12.22 10.42 16.39
C TYR A 53 12.60 11.86 16.75
N ALA A 54 12.32 12.81 15.85
CA ALA A 54 12.64 14.23 16.06
C ALA A 54 11.84 14.87 17.21
N GLN A 55 10.59 14.44 17.42
CA GLN A 55 9.72 14.92 18.49
C GLN A 55 10.03 14.30 19.85
N GLY A 56 10.95 13.33 19.90
CA GLY A 56 11.28 12.61 21.13
C GLY A 56 10.18 11.67 21.59
N ASN A 57 9.20 11.36 20.72
CA ASN A 57 8.18 10.33 20.91
C ASN A 57 8.78 8.92 20.71
N ILE A 58 10.02 8.73 21.17
CA ILE A 58 10.75 7.49 21.10
C ILE A 58 10.71 6.88 22.49
N LYS A 59 10.04 5.74 22.64
CA LYS A 59 10.11 4.99 23.89
C LYS A 59 11.49 4.36 24.01
N ARG A 60 12.24 4.75 25.03
CA ARG A 60 13.51 4.12 25.39
C ARG A 60 13.22 3.12 26.49
N GLY A 61 13.17 1.84 26.12
CA GLY A 61 12.98 0.72 27.02
C GLY A 61 13.87 -0.45 26.61
N GLY A 62 14.17 -1.33 27.56
CA GLY A 62 14.85 -2.58 27.25
C GLY A 62 13.90 -3.56 26.55
N PHE A 63 14.44 -4.69 26.07
CA PHE A 63 13.65 -5.74 25.45
C PHE A 63 12.45 -6.21 26.30
N ALA A 64 12.57 -6.18 27.63
CA ALA A 64 11.50 -6.53 28.56
C ALA A 64 10.32 -5.53 28.53
N ASP A 65 10.60 -4.23 28.39
CA ASP A 65 9.58 -3.18 28.31
C ASP A 65 8.83 -3.25 26.97
N LEU A 66 9.54 -3.65 25.91
CA LEU A 66 8.99 -3.87 24.56
C LEU A 66 8.02 -5.06 24.52
N MET A 67 8.37 -6.18 25.18
CA MET A 67 7.51 -7.35 25.26
C MET A 67 6.23 -7.10 26.08
N ALA A 68 6.32 -6.33 27.16
CA ALA A 68 5.17 -6.02 28.00
C ALA A 68 4.08 -5.19 27.29
N GLU A 69 4.44 -4.40 26.26
CA GLU A 69 3.47 -3.62 25.46
C GLU A 69 2.81 -4.41 24.33
N LEU A 70 3.47 -5.45 23.80
CA LEU A 70 2.90 -6.28 22.73
C LEU A 70 1.88 -7.28 23.27
N ASP A 71 1.94 -7.60 24.56
CA ASP A 71 1.03 -8.50 25.26
C ASP A 71 -0.24 -7.81 25.81
N SER A 72 -0.44 -6.50 25.55
CA SER A 72 -1.62 -5.71 25.97
C SER A 72 -2.53 -5.35 24.81
#